data_AF-A0A2Z4UT06-F1
#
_entry.id   AF-A0A2Z4UT06-F1
#
_cell.length_a   1.000
_cell.length_b   1.000
_cell.length_c   1.000
_cell.angle_alpha   90.00
_cell.angle_beta   90.00
_cell.angle_gamma   90.00
#
_symmetry.space_group_name_H-M   'P 1'
#
loop_
_entity.id
_entity.type
_entity.pdbx_description
1 polymer ?
#
loop_
_entity_poly.entity_id
_entity_poly.type
_entity_poly.pdbx_seq_one_letter_code
_entity_poly.pdbx_strand_id
1 'polypeptide(L)'
;MTQPLPIESIRDVRAHLAEVVERADRDDVPTVITRRGKEVAAVVSIAVLRKYQEWEEREINRIIDERMANPAPGIPIEDIMRETLARGE
;
A
#
# COMPACT_ATOMS: atom_id res chain seq x y z
N MET A 1 6.58 -7.00 -19.14
CA MET A 1 7.58 -5.93 -18.90
C MET A 1 6.85 -4.78 -18.25
N THR A 2 7.11 -4.49 -16.97
CA THR A 2 6.49 -3.36 -16.28
C THR A 2 7.11 -2.09 -16.86
N GLN A 3 6.33 -1.27 -17.56
CA GLN A 3 6.81 0.03 -18.01
C GLN A 3 7.18 0.87 -16.77
N PRO A 4 8.29 1.62 -16.78
CA PRO A 4 8.65 2.48 -15.66
C PRO A 4 7.55 3.50 -15.43
N LEU A 5 7.08 3.61 -14.19
CA LEU A 5 6.03 4.56 -13.83
C LEU A 5 6.56 5.99 -14.06
N PRO A 6 5.78 6.89 -14.69
CA PRO A 6 6.09 8.31 -14.74
C PRO A 6 6.42 8.87 -13.36
N ILE A 7 7.55 9.55 -13.24
CA ILE A 7 8.01 10.19 -12.00
C ILE A 7 8.12 11.69 -12.24
N GLU A 8 7.39 12.48 -11.46
CA GLU A 8 7.29 13.93 -11.65
C GLU A 8 7.44 14.66 -10.32
N SER A 9 7.98 15.89 -10.33
CA SER A 9 8.08 16.67 -9.10
C SER A 9 6.72 17.26 -8.73
N ILE A 10 6.49 17.50 -7.43
CA ILE A 10 5.26 18.16 -6.96
C ILE A 10 5.04 19.56 -7.58
N ARG A 11 6.11 20.22 -8.05
CA ARG A 11 6.00 21.50 -8.75
C ARG A 11 5.44 21.32 -10.15
N ASP A 12 5.90 20.31 -10.87
CA ASP A 12 5.49 20.01 -12.25
C ASP A 12 4.05 19.53 -12.26
N VAL A 13 3.72 18.56 -11.40
CA VAL A 13 2.35 18.05 -11.22
C VAL A 13 1.36 19.19 -10.91
N ARG A 14 1.75 20.19 -10.11
CA ARG A 14 0.89 21.36 -9.84
C ARG A 14 0.66 22.22 -11.09
N ALA A 15 1.62 22.29 -12.01
CA ALA A 15 1.51 23.09 -13.24
C ALA A 15 0.55 22.46 -14.26
N HIS A 16 0.42 21.13 -14.27
CA HIS A 16 -0.41 20.39 -15.25
C HIS A 16 -1.21 19.24 -14.60
N LEU A 17 -1.82 19.50 -13.44
CA LEU A 17 -2.52 18.46 -12.66
C LEU A 17 -3.64 17.78 -13.48
N ALA A 18 -4.35 18.54 -14.31
CA ALA A 18 -5.42 18.02 -15.14
C ALA A 18 -4.94 16.88 -16.07
N GLU A 19 -3.77 17.05 -16.70
CA GLU A 19 -3.17 16.04 -17.56
C GLU A 19 -2.78 14.79 -16.77
N VAL A 20 -2.18 14.97 -15.59
CA VAL A 20 -1.78 13.85 -14.72
C VAL A 20 -2.99 13.03 -14.27
N VAL A 21 -4.11 13.70 -13.95
CA VAL A 21 -5.36 13.04 -13.58
C VAL A 21 -6.00 12.34 -14.78
N GLU A 22 -6.01 12.98 -15.95
CA GLU A 22 -6.60 12.40 -17.17
C GLU A 22 -5.85 11.15 -17.64
N ARG A 23 -4.51 11.17 -17.53
CA ARG A 23 -3.65 10.01 -17.79
C ARG A 23 -3.96 8.85 -16.83
N ALA A 24 -4.16 9.15 -15.55
CA ALA A 24 -4.54 8.13 -14.58
C ALA A 24 -5.95 7.57 -14.85
N ASP A 25 -6.91 8.40 -15.23
CA ASP A 25 -8.30 8.00 -15.45
C ASP A 25 -8.51 7.23 -16.77
N ARG A 26 -7.92 7.69 -17.88
CA ARG A 26 -8.14 7.09 -19.21
C ARG A 26 -7.14 6.00 -19.57
N ASP A 27 -5.87 6.23 -19.27
CA ASP A 27 -4.79 5.35 -19.73
C ASP A 27 -4.42 4.32 -18.64
N ASP A 28 -4.99 4.43 -17.44
CA ASP A 28 -4.69 3.65 -16.24
C ASP A 28 -3.18 3.65 -15.93
N VAL A 29 -2.50 4.77 -16.21
CA VAL A 29 -1.07 4.96 -15.96
C VAL A 29 -0.86 5.77 -14.67
N PRO A 30 -0.35 5.16 -13.59
CA PRO A 30 -0.02 5.87 -12.37
C PRO A 30 1.11 6.88 -12.57
N THR A 31 1.09 7.98 -11.83
CA THR A 31 2.22 8.93 -11.80
C THR A 31 2.72 9.09 -10.37
N VAL A 32 4.01 8.86 -10.15
CA VAL A 32 4.68 9.01 -8.86
C VAL A 32 5.10 10.46 -8.67
N ILE A 33 4.74 11.03 -7.52
CA ILE A 33 5.04 12.41 -7.17
C ILE A 33 6.24 12.45 -6.24
N THR A 34 7.24 13.25 -6.58
CA THR A 34 8.43 13.47 -5.77
C THR A 34 8.49 14.85 -5.13
N ARG A 35 9.13 14.94 -3.96
CA ARG A 35 9.48 16.20 -3.30
C ARG A 35 10.93 16.13 -2.85
N ARG A 36 11.77 17.05 -3.35
CA ARG A 36 13.23 17.06 -3.09
C ARG A 36 13.89 15.71 -3.44
N GLY A 37 13.47 15.10 -4.56
CA GLY A 37 14.01 13.82 -5.03
C GLY A 37 13.51 12.57 -4.28
N LYS A 38 12.61 12.71 -3.31
CA LYS A 38 11.99 11.57 -2.60
C LYS A 38 10.56 11.35 -3.10
N GLU A 39 10.17 10.11 -3.33
CA GLU A 39 8.79 9.73 -3.60
C GLU A 39 7.92 10.00 -2.37
N VAL A 40 6.78 10.67 -2.57
CA VAL A 40 5.91 11.11 -1.46
C VAL A 40 4.42 10.84 -1.67
N ALA A 41 3.98 10.69 -2.92
CA ALA A 41 2.59 10.40 -3.26
C ALA A 41 2.52 9.78 -4.66
N ALA A 42 1.32 9.34 -5.06
CA ALA A 42 1.03 8.96 -6.43
C ALA A 42 -0.38 9.40 -6.82
N VAL A 43 -0.59 9.64 -8.11
CA VAL A 43 -1.92 9.77 -8.72
C VAL A 43 -2.24 8.46 -9.43
N VAL A 44 -3.38 7.87 -9.07
CA VAL A 44 -3.90 6.61 -9.61
C VAL A 44 -5.38 6.78 -9.96
N SER A 45 -5.92 5.91 -10.81
CA SER A 45 -7.36 5.87 -11.06
C SER A 45 -8.12 5.53 -9.78
N ILE A 46 -9.35 6.05 -9.65
CA ILE A 46 -10.21 5.73 -8.49
C ILE A 46 -10.56 4.24 -8.42
N ALA A 47 -10.65 3.58 -9.57
CA ALA A 47 -10.90 2.15 -9.67
C ALA A 47 -9.73 1.35 -9.08
N VAL A 48 -8.49 1.72 -9.42
CA VAL A 48 -7.28 1.11 -8.86
C VAL A 48 -7.22 1.32 -7.35
N LEU A 49 -7.45 2.55 -6.87
CA LEU A 49 -7.45 2.83 -5.43
C LEU A 49 -8.46 1.97 -4.65
N ARG A 50 -9.70 1.87 -5.14
CA ARG A 50 -10.75 1.04 -4.52
C ARG A 50 -10.37 -0.44 -4.53
N LYS A 51 -9.84 -0.95 -5.64
CA LYS A 51 -9.41 -2.33 -5.77
C LYS A 51 -8.28 -2.68 -4.79
N TYR A 52 -7.33 -1.76 -4.59
CA TYR A 52 -6.28 -1.92 -3.59
C TYR A 52 -6.84 -2.02 -2.18
N GLN A 53 -7.79 -1.17 -1.81
CA GLN A 53 -8.44 -1.22 -0.49
C GLN A 53 -9.18 -2.55 -0.28
N GLU A 54 -9.93 -3.01 -1.29
CA GLU A 54 -10.61 -4.31 -1.22
C GLU A 54 -9.63 -5.49 -1.15
N TRP A 55 -8.48 -5.38 -1.80
CA TRP A 55 -7.43 -6.42 -1.76
C TRP A 55 -6.75 -6.48 -0.40
N GLU A 56 -6.47 -5.33 0.21
CA GLU A 56 -5.90 -5.26 1.55
C GLU A 56 -6.83 -5.96 2.56
N GLU A 57 -8.12 -5.67 2.51
CA GLU A 57 -9.12 -6.33 3.37
C GLU A 57 -9.22 -7.84 3.09
N ARG A 58 -9.22 -8.25 1.82
CA ARG A 58 -9.26 -9.67 1.45
C ARG A 58 -8.01 -10.44 1.84
N GLU A 59 -6.83 -9.83 1.78
CA GLU A 59 -5.59 -10.47 2.19
C GLU A 59 -5.58 -10.72 3.70
N ILE A 60 -6.02 -9.73 4.48
CA ILE A 60 -6.19 -9.88 5.93
C ILE A 60 -7.15 -11.03 6.25
N ASN A 61 -8.31 -11.06 5.58
CA ASN A 61 -9.29 -12.12 5.79
C ASN A 61 -8.75 -13.50 5.39
N ARG A 62 -7.97 -13.60 4.30
CA ARG A 62 -7.32 -14.86 3.92
C ARG A 62 -6.36 -15.36 5.01
N ILE A 63 -5.53 -14.48 5.57
CA ILE A 63 -4.60 -14.85 6.65
C ILE A 63 -5.36 -15.35 7.89
N ILE A 64 -6.50 -14.72 8.22
CA ILE A 64 -7.36 -15.15 9.31
C ILE A 64 -7.95 -16.54 9.00
N ASP A 65 -8.54 -16.71 7.82
CA ASP A 65 -9.16 -17.97 7.40
C ASP A 65 -8.13 -19.11 7.37
N GLU A 66 -6.93 -18.88 6.83
CA GLU A 66 -5.83 -19.85 6.83
C GLU A 66 -5.42 -20.26 8.24
N ARG A 67 -5.30 -19.30 9.17
CA ARG A 67 -4.99 -19.59 10.58
C ARG A 67 -6.14 -20.30 11.30
N MET A 68 -7.39 -19.98 10.99
CA MET A 68 -8.55 -20.62 11.59
C MET A 68 -8.76 -22.03 11.06
N ALA A 69 -8.43 -22.28 9.79
CA ALA A 69 -8.51 -23.60 9.16
C ALA A 69 -7.43 -24.56 9.68
N ASN A 70 -6.26 -24.04 10.07
CA ASN A 70 -5.19 -24.82 10.71
C ASN A 70 -4.73 -24.14 12.01
N PRO A 71 -5.51 -24.27 13.10
CA PRO A 71 -5.24 -23.55 14.33
C PRO A 71 -3.97 -24.10 15.00
N ALA A 72 -2.96 -23.23 15.11
CA ALA A 72 -1.81 -23.50 15.96
C ALA A 72 -2.25 -23.50 17.44
N PRO A 73 -1.61 -24.30 18.31
CA PRO A 73 -1.82 -24.21 19.74
C PRO A 73 -1.59 -22.77 20.22
N GLY A 74 -2.51 -22.27 21.06
CA GLY A 74 -2.35 -20.94 21.67
C GLY A 74 -1.07 -20.88 22.53
N ILE A 75 -0.43 -19.71 22.54
CA ILE A 75 0.73 -19.47 23.41
C ILE A 75 0.21 -18.97 24.77
N PRO A 76 0.61 -19.58 25.90
CA PRO A 76 0.26 -19.08 27.23
C PRO A 76 0.71 -17.64 27.43
N ILE A 77 -0.11 -16.85 28.14
CA ILE A 77 0.14 -15.42 28.32
C ILE A 77 1.45 -15.16 29.08
N GLU A 78 1.84 -16.07 29.96
CA GLU A 78 3.07 -16.00 30.74
C GLU A 78 4.32 -16.04 29.85
N ASP A 79 4.28 -16.80 28.76
CA ASP A 79 5.39 -16.92 27.83
C ASP A 79 5.48 -15.71 26.89
N ILE A 80 4.34 -15.16 26.46
CA ILE A 80 4.29 -13.88 25.72
C ILE A 80 4.86 -12.74 26.57
N MET A 81 4.48 -12.67 27.85
CA MET A 81 4.96 -11.65 28.77
C MET A 81 6.46 -11.77 29.02
N ARG A 82 6.96 -13.00 29.19
CA ARG A 82 8.39 -13.27 29.33
C ARG A 82 9.19 -12.80 28.10
N GLU A 83 8.72 -13.10 26.89
CA GLU A 83 9.37 -12.67 25.65
C GLU A 83 9.34 -11.14 25.51
N THR A 84 8.19 -10.52 25.74
CA THR A 84 8.00 -9.07 25.57
C THR A 84 8.85 -8.27 26.55
N LEU A 85 8.93 -8.71 27.82
CA LEU A 85 9.76 -8.08 28.84
C LEU A 85 11.26 -8.32 28.59
N ALA A 86 11.64 -9.45 27.98
CA ALA A 86 13.02 -9.72 27.60
C ALA A 86 13.48 -8.96 26.35
N ARG A 87 12.54 -8.50 25.51
CA ARG A 87 12.78 -7.72 24.28
C ARG A 87 13.06 -6.23 24.51
N GLY A 88 13.21 -5.78 25.77
CA GLY A 88 13.31 -4.37 26.19
C GLY A 88 13.79 -3.38 25.11
N GLU A 89 13.01 -2.30 24.92
CA GLU A 89 13.10 -1.32 23.81
C GLU A 89 14.51 -1.02 23.27
#